data_AF-A0A6G1I9R4-F1
#
_entry.id   AF-A0A6G1I9R4-F1
#
_cell.length_a   1.000
_cell.length_b   1.000
_cell.length_c   1.000
_cell.angle_alpha   90.00
_cell.angle_beta   90.00
_cell.angle_gamma   90.00
#
_symmetry.space_group_name_H-M   'P 1'
#
loop_
_entity.id
_entity.type
_entity.pdbx_description
1 polymer ?
#
loop_
_entity_poly.entity_id
_entity_poly.type
_entity_poly.pdbx_seq_one_letter_code
_entity_poly.pdbx_strand_id
1 'polypeptide(L)'
;MDELRLKNRTSNGHHRRPHIAVIPNQQISNLTAYSGLIITIWMVILFFIRFYILEGFIFPRFYGRKWRDMDDPLKRGFMNHHIAGGVKIVLLIAGAKPFVNVVFGYSDFTSPMGKHAHPTMGDLLIVLTQLFVAMYVFELFYRKTLSPVAVMHHVGAVIIAQSAVVLSLDLEHERDATIEFVLCLVWGAFDVLAEGWLNLAFILYRIHPRNHAFLCYLFFSTCAITVMGSVAETIMIMVLFGQSWSRWELSFKIVTPILHFIFTLAQLHGSRILFSMWLKQKRYLKEEDEAHMDPELGRPKASDEAKPEVIVTTDSGEASRTESNPPDTPEASTMPSGSTTEPPAETRRRIGPITRFITGLR
;
A
#
# COMPACT_ATOMS: atom_id res chain seq x y z
N MET A 1 40.99 -19.21 35.21
CA MET A 1 40.64 -18.98 33.79
C MET A 1 39.61 -17.87 33.59
N ASP A 2 38.93 -17.39 34.63
CA ASP A 2 37.89 -16.34 34.48
C ASP A 2 38.41 -14.89 34.44
N GLU A 3 39.65 -14.61 34.85
CA GLU A 3 40.23 -13.26 34.78
C GLU A 3 40.66 -12.84 33.36
N LEU A 4 40.93 -13.78 32.46
CA LEU A 4 41.33 -13.48 31.08
C LEU A 4 40.13 -13.11 30.18
N ARG A 5 38.89 -13.33 30.64
CA ARG A 5 37.67 -12.87 29.94
C ARG A 5 37.26 -11.45 30.31
N LEU A 6 37.66 -10.93 31.47
CA LEU A 6 37.33 -9.58 31.91
C LEU A 6 38.31 -8.52 31.37
N LYS A 7 39.54 -8.92 31.01
CA LYS A 7 40.59 -7.99 30.56
C LYS A 7 40.53 -7.58 29.09
N ASN A 8 39.58 -8.11 28.31
CA ASN A 8 39.39 -7.74 26.90
C ASN A 8 38.27 -6.70 26.67
N ARG A 9 37.78 -6.08 27.75
CA ARG A 9 36.70 -5.07 27.70
C ARG A 9 37.18 -3.62 27.78
N THR A 10 38.48 -3.38 27.94
CA THR A 10 39.02 -2.03 28.16
C THR A 10 40.24 -1.75 27.28
N SER A 11 40.00 -1.46 26.00
CA SER A 11 40.72 -0.47 25.19
C SER A 11 40.59 -0.82 23.72
N ASN A 12 39.72 -0.11 23.02
CA ASN A 12 40.12 0.65 21.83
C ASN A 12 38.86 1.32 21.32
N GLY A 13 38.87 2.66 21.33
CA GLY A 13 37.97 3.49 20.54
C GLY A 13 38.27 3.33 19.05
N HIS A 14 38.25 2.08 18.56
CA HIS A 14 38.28 1.80 17.14
C HIS A 14 36.97 2.30 16.56
N HIS A 15 37.07 3.20 15.59
CA HIS A 15 35.97 3.52 14.68
C HIS A 15 35.29 2.21 14.27
N ARG A 16 34.13 1.95 14.86
CA ARG A 16 33.32 0.76 14.59
C ARG A 16 32.97 0.84 13.11
N ARG A 17 33.62 0.00 12.29
CA ARG A 17 33.28 -0.06 10.87
C ARG A 17 31.78 -0.37 10.78
N PRO A 18 31.02 0.37 9.95
CA PRO A 18 29.59 0.16 9.83
C PRO A 18 29.32 -1.31 9.45
N HIS A 19 28.32 -1.94 10.09
CA HIS A 19 28.06 -3.37 9.95
C HIS A 19 27.96 -3.81 8.49
N ILE A 20 27.26 -3.03 7.67
CA ILE A 20 27.07 -3.30 6.24
C ILE A 20 28.39 -3.41 5.46
N ALA A 21 29.40 -2.62 5.82
CA ALA A 21 30.70 -2.65 5.14
C ALA A 21 31.46 -3.96 5.41
N VAL A 22 31.10 -4.69 6.46
CA VAL A 22 31.76 -5.91 6.94
C VAL A 22 30.92 -7.17 6.69
N ILE A 23 29.72 -7.06 6.12
CA ILE A 23 28.90 -8.23 5.80
C ILE A 23 29.68 -9.14 4.83
N PRO A 24 29.89 -10.42 5.17
CA PRO A 24 30.61 -11.36 4.30
C PRO A 24 29.79 -11.64 3.05
N ASN A 25 30.48 -11.83 1.91
CA ASN A 25 29.81 -12.34 0.72
C ASN A 25 29.50 -13.83 0.95
N GLN A 26 28.24 -14.17 1.07
CA GLN A 26 27.79 -15.51 1.44
C GLN A 26 26.43 -15.83 0.82
N GLN A 27 26.08 -17.11 0.87
CA GLN A 27 24.80 -17.58 0.36
C GLN A 27 23.66 -17.02 1.22
N ILE A 28 22.68 -16.41 0.56
CA ILE A 28 21.52 -15.84 1.25
C ILE A 28 20.65 -16.93 1.86
N SER A 29 20.35 -17.98 1.09
CA SER A 29 19.55 -19.12 1.54
C SER A 29 19.75 -20.32 0.63
N ASN A 30 19.52 -21.52 1.16
CA ASN A 30 19.40 -22.74 0.34
C ASN A 30 18.15 -22.71 -0.56
N LEU A 31 17.17 -21.86 -0.23
CA LEU A 31 15.94 -21.68 -0.99
C LEU A 31 16.11 -20.83 -2.25
N THR A 32 17.24 -20.14 -2.43
CA THR A 32 17.48 -19.25 -3.59
C THR A 32 17.32 -19.98 -4.92
N ALA A 33 17.79 -21.24 -5.01
CA ALA A 33 17.65 -22.08 -6.22
C ALA A 33 16.18 -22.43 -6.56
N TYR A 34 15.27 -22.31 -5.59
CA TYR A 34 13.84 -22.58 -5.73
C TYR A 34 13.00 -21.30 -5.86
N SER A 35 13.62 -20.14 -6.07
CA SER A 35 12.94 -18.84 -6.18
C SER A 35 11.79 -18.86 -7.18
N GLY A 36 11.99 -19.44 -8.38
CA GLY A 36 10.97 -19.62 -9.42
C GLY A 36 9.78 -20.49 -8.98
N LEU A 37 10.00 -21.48 -8.12
CA LEU A 37 8.92 -22.28 -7.54
C LEU A 37 8.16 -21.50 -6.47
N ILE A 38 8.89 -20.78 -5.60
CA ILE A 38 8.30 -19.98 -4.51
C ILE A 38 7.42 -18.85 -5.07
N ILE A 39 7.88 -18.11 -6.08
CA ILE A 39 7.06 -17.08 -6.74
C ILE A 39 5.80 -17.70 -7.37
N THR A 40 5.91 -18.88 -7.99
CA THR A 40 4.76 -19.61 -8.57
C THR A 40 3.74 -19.96 -7.49
N ILE A 41 4.20 -20.49 -6.35
CA ILE A 41 3.33 -20.81 -5.21
C ILE A 41 2.61 -19.55 -4.72
N TRP A 42 3.32 -18.42 -4.58
CA TRP A 42 2.70 -17.17 -4.17
C TRP A 42 1.68 -16.65 -5.17
N MET A 43 1.94 -16.73 -6.48
CA MET A 43 0.95 -16.37 -7.51
C MET A 43 -0.34 -17.18 -7.38
N VAL A 44 -0.23 -18.48 -7.11
CA VAL A 44 -1.38 -19.37 -6.87
C VAL A 44 -2.12 -18.97 -5.57
N ILE A 45 -1.40 -18.70 -4.49
CA ILE A 45 -2.00 -18.23 -3.22
C ILE A 45 -2.74 -16.90 -3.42
N LEU A 46 -2.13 -15.92 -4.11
CA LEU A 46 -2.75 -14.64 -4.40
C LEU A 46 -4.01 -14.79 -5.26
N PHE A 47 -4.02 -15.73 -6.21
CA PHE A 47 -5.23 -16.09 -6.96
C PHE A 47 -6.34 -16.61 -6.05
N PHE A 48 -6.03 -17.55 -5.14
CA PHE A 48 -7.02 -18.10 -4.21
C PHE A 48 -7.56 -17.04 -3.24
N ILE A 49 -6.68 -16.20 -2.68
CA ILE A 49 -7.06 -15.07 -1.82
C ILE A 49 -7.98 -14.12 -2.58
N ARG A 50 -7.61 -13.73 -3.80
CA ARG A 50 -8.42 -12.85 -4.63
C ARG A 50 -9.81 -13.45 -4.88
N PHE A 51 -9.87 -14.65 -5.46
CA PHE A 51 -11.09 -15.21 -6.00
C PHE A 51 -12.05 -15.71 -4.92
N TYR A 52 -11.57 -16.52 -3.99
CA TYR A 52 -12.43 -17.17 -3.00
C TYR A 52 -12.61 -16.34 -1.73
N ILE A 53 -11.56 -15.66 -1.27
CA ILE A 53 -11.62 -14.92 -0.01
C ILE A 53 -12.14 -13.49 -0.23
N LEU A 54 -11.49 -12.69 -1.08
CA LEU A 54 -11.88 -11.29 -1.26
C LEU A 54 -13.16 -11.14 -2.07
N GLU A 55 -13.16 -11.64 -3.30
CA GLU A 55 -14.27 -11.50 -4.24
C GLU A 55 -15.49 -12.33 -3.81
N GLY A 56 -15.28 -13.58 -3.40
CA GLY A 56 -16.34 -14.50 -2.97
C GLY A 56 -16.93 -14.22 -1.58
N PHE A 57 -16.12 -13.76 -0.62
CA PHE A 57 -16.54 -13.70 0.79
C PHE A 57 -16.48 -12.30 1.42
N ILE A 58 -15.30 -11.67 1.48
CA ILE A 58 -15.10 -10.43 2.23
C ILE A 58 -15.84 -9.26 1.59
N PHE A 59 -15.69 -9.04 0.29
CA PHE A 59 -16.22 -7.82 -0.33
C PHE A 59 -17.74 -7.75 -0.41
N PRO A 60 -18.46 -8.82 -0.79
CA PRO A 60 -19.92 -8.85 -0.73
C PRO A 60 -20.44 -8.63 0.69
N ARG A 61 -19.72 -9.10 1.73
CA ARG A 61 -20.17 -9.04 3.12
C ARG A 61 -19.86 -7.71 3.82
N PHE A 62 -18.64 -7.19 3.68
CA PHE A 62 -18.19 -5.99 4.39
C PHE A 62 -18.48 -4.69 3.64
N TYR A 63 -18.39 -4.68 2.30
CA TYR A 63 -18.66 -3.49 1.49
C TYR A 63 -20.08 -3.47 0.90
N GLY A 64 -20.70 -4.64 0.75
CA GLY A 64 -22.12 -4.78 0.40
C GLY A 64 -22.51 -4.05 -0.87
N ARG A 65 -23.42 -3.07 -0.75
CA ARG A 65 -23.92 -2.27 -1.89
C ARG A 65 -22.80 -1.47 -2.57
N LYS A 66 -21.87 -0.87 -1.82
CA LYS A 66 -20.75 -0.11 -2.40
C LYS A 66 -19.92 -0.95 -3.37
N TRP A 67 -19.62 -2.20 -3.01
CA TRP A 67 -18.89 -3.10 -3.90
C TRP A 67 -19.70 -3.45 -5.14
N ARG A 68 -20.99 -3.78 -5.00
CA ARG A 68 -21.84 -4.18 -6.15
C ARG A 68 -21.99 -3.07 -7.18
N ASP A 69 -22.10 -1.82 -6.73
CA ASP A 69 -22.36 -0.65 -7.58
C ASP A 69 -21.10 -0.15 -8.32
N MET A 70 -19.90 -0.61 -7.95
CA MET A 70 -18.66 -0.25 -8.65
C MET A 70 -18.60 -0.89 -10.05
N ASP A 71 -18.06 -0.16 -11.02
CA ASP A 71 -17.72 -0.67 -12.34
C ASP A 71 -16.55 -1.66 -12.28
N ASP A 72 -16.43 -2.56 -13.27
CA ASP A 72 -15.38 -3.60 -13.31
C ASP A 72 -13.94 -3.03 -13.18
N PRO A 73 -13.54 -1.95 -13.89
CA PRO A 73 -12.22 -1.33 -13.69
C PRO A 73 -11.98 -0.88 -12.25
N LEU A 74 -12.95 -0.23 -11.62
CA LEU A 74 -12.84 0.25 -10.25
C LEU A 74 -12.83 -0.89 -9.24
N LYS A 75 -13.65 -1.93 -9.45
CA LYS A 75 -13.65 -3.16 -8.64
C LYS A 75 -12.27 -3.81 -8.64
N ARG A 76 -11.67 -3.97 -9.82
CA ARG A 76 -10.31 -4.54 -9.95
C ARG A 76 -9.28 -3.68 -9.24
N GLY A 77 -9.33 -2.35 -9.43
CA GLY A 77 -8.44 -1.43 -8.73
C GLY A 77 -8.59 -1.52 -7.20
N PHE A 78 -9.82 -1.51 -6.69
CA PHE A 78 -10.12 -1.61 -5.26
C PHE A 78 -9.65 -2.94 -4.66
N MET A 79 -9.91 -4.06 -5.34
CA MET A 79 -9.42 -5.38 -4.90
C MET A 79 -7.90 -5.43 -4.89
N ASN A 80 -7.27 -4.93 -5.94
CA ASN A 80 -5.82 -4.90 -6.02
C ASN A 80 -5.19 -4.12 -4.87
N HIS A 81 -5.75 -2.96 -4.49
CA HIS A 81 -5.22 -2.20 -3.34
C HIS A 81 -5.34 -2.98 -2.01
N HIS A 82 -6.36 -3.81 -1.83
CA HIS A 82 -6.47 -4.67 -0.65
C HIS A 82 -5.45 -5.80 -0.67
N ILE A 83 -5.26 -6.46 -1.81
CA ILE A 83 -4.26 -7.52 -1.96
C ILE A 83 -2.87 -6.94 -1.73
N ALA A 84 -2.52 -5.87 -2.44
CA ALA A 84 -1.21 -5.22 -2.30
C ALA A 84 -0.99 -4.69 -0.88
N GLY A 85 -1.99 -4.02 -0.29
CA GLY A 85 -1.93 -3.55 1.10
C GLY A 85 -1.77 -4.70 2.10
N GLY A 86 -2.52 -5.79 1.93
CA GLY A 86 -2.45 -6.97 2.79
C GLY A 86 -1.10 -7.68 2.70
N VAL A 87 -0.56 -7.87 1.49
CA VAL A 87 0.78 -8.42 1.29
C VAL A 87 1.82 -7.52 1.95
N LYS A 88 1.74 -6.20 1.77
CA LYS A 88 2.65 -5.24 2.40
C LYS A 88 2.62 -5.30 3.93
N ILE A 89 1.45 -5.49 4.55
CA ILE A 89 1.34 -5.74 5.99
C ILE A 89 2.06 -7.03 6.40
N VAL A 90 1.87 -8.12 5.64
CA VAL A 90 2.58 -9.39 5.90
C VAL A 90 4.09 -9.21 5.77
N LEU A 91 4.57 -8.52 4.73
CA LEU A 91 5.99 -8.23 4.53
C LEU A 91 6.57 -7.44 5.70
N LEU A 92 5.87 -6.41 6.20
CA LEU A 92 6.32 -5.63 7.35
C LEU A 92 6.40 -6.47 8.62
N ILE A 93 5.34 -7.23 8.94
CA ILE A 93 5.28 -8.00 10.20
C ILE A 93 6.29 -9.16 10.17
N ALA A 94 6.28 -9.98 9.11
CA ALA A 94 7.14 -11.15 9.01
C ALA A 94 8.60 -10.74 8.73
N GLY A 95 8.82 -9.67 7.97
CA GLY A 95 10.13 -9.18 7.57
C GLY A 95 10.83 -8.33 8.62
N ALA A 96 10.10 -7.70 9.56
CA ALA A 96 10.69 -6.76 10.54
C ALA A 96 11.90 -7.34 11.27
N LYS A 97 11.76 -8.54 11.85
CA LYS A 97 12.85 -9.17 12.62
C LYS A 97 14.08 -9.50 11.76
N PRO A 98 13.98 -10.31 10.69
CA PRO A 98 15.15 -10.66 9.91
C PRO A 98 15.77 -9.43 9.22
N PHE A 99 14.96 -8.50 8.72
CA PHE A 99 15.44 -7.27 8.11
C PHE A 99 16.26 -6.43 9.10
N VAL A 100 15.70 -6.11 10.27
CA VAL A 100 16.40 -5.27 11.26
C VAL A 100 17.69 -5.94 11.73
N ASN A 101 17.65 -7.24 12.00
CA ASN A 101 18.80 -7.97 12.52
C ASN A 101 19.94 -8.10 11.50
N VAL A 102 19.62 -8.25 10.21
CA VAL A 102 20.62 -8.38 9.13
C VAL A 102 21.15 -7.01 8.69
N VAL A 103 20.28 -6.00 8.55
CA VAL A 103 20.69 -4.69 8.03
C VAL A 103 21.37 -3.85 9.10
N PHE A 104 20.83 -3.84 10.32
CA PHE A 104 21.27 -2.95 11.41
C PHE A 104 21.84 -3.70 12.62
N GLY A 105 21.67 -5.01 12.69
CA GLY A 105 22.04 -5.83 13.84
C GLY A 105 23.45 -6.42 13.75
N TYR A 106 23.61 -7.58 14.38
CA TYR A 106 24.84 -8.38 14.34
C TYR A 106 24.60 -9.76 13.71
N SER A 107 23.38 -10.00 13.21
CA SER A 107 23.03 -11.25 12.57
C SER A 107 23.35 -11.20 11.10
N ASP A 108 23.47 -12.37 10.50
CA ASP A 108 23.67 -12.53 9.07
C ASP A 108 22.54 -13.38 8.47
N PHE A 109 22.64 -13.69 7.17
CA PHE A 109 21.60 -14.45 6.48
C PHE A 109 21.47 -15.89 6.98
N THR A 110 22.55 -16.49 7.49
CA THR A 110 22.57 -17.86 8.00
C THR A 110 22.08 -17.98 9.44
N SER A 111 21.94 -16.85 10.14
CA SER A 111 21.54 -16.81 11.54
C SER A 111 20.12 -17.36 11.73
N PRO A 112 19.85 -18.13 12.80
CA PRO A 112 18.53 -18.71 13.04
C PRO A 112 17.49 -17.66 13.47
N MET A 113 16.25 -17.79 12.99
CA MET A 113 15.11 -16.93 13.39
C MET A 113 14.72 -17.08 14.87
N GLY A 114 15.14 -18.15 15.55
CA GLY A 114 14.75 -18.45 16.92
C GLY A 114 15.75 -19.36 17.64
N LYS A 115 15.25 -20.12 18.63
CA LYS A 115 16.09 -21.06 19.38
C LYS A 115 16.52 -22.28 18.54
N HIS A 116 15.75 -22.60 17.50
CA HIS A 116 16.04 -23.70 16.59
C HIS A 116 16.84 -23.20 15.39
N ALA A 117 17.62 -24.11 14.77
CA ALA A 117 18.51 -23.77 13.66
C ALA A 117 17.77 -23.23 12.42
N HIS A 118 16.52 -23.65 12.19
CA HIS A 118 15.70 -23.23 11.05
C HIS A 118 14.33 -22.70 11.49
N PRO A 119 13.69 -21.81 10.70
CA PRO A 119 14.25 -21.18 9.49
C PRO A 119 15.35 -20.15 9.81
N THR A 120 16.25 -19.90 8.86
CA THR A 120 17.26 -18.83 8.96
C THR A 120 16.66 -17.47 8.59
N MET A 121 17.36 -16.36 8.90
CA MET A 121 16.95 -15.02 8.49
C MET A 121 16.83 -14.93 6.97
N GLY A 122 17.79 -15.50 6.24
CA GLY A 122 17.83 -15.51 4.79
C GLY A 122 16.74 -16.36 4.15
N ASP A 123 16.39 -17.51 4.73
CA ASP A 123 15.25 -18.33 4.27
C ASP A 123 13.97 -17.50 4.27
N LEU A 124 13.69 -16.79 5.36
CA LEU A 124 12.50 -15.97 5.49
C LEU A 124 12.55 -14.76 4.55
N LEU A 125 13.69 -14.07 4.46
CA LEU A 125 13.85 -12.91 3.56
C LEU A 125 13.68 -13.31 2.09
N ILE A 126 14.20 -14.45 1.65
CA ILE A 126 13.99 -14.94 0.27
C ILE A 126 12.51 -15.23 0.00
N VAL A 127 11.81 -15.91 0.92
CA VAL A 127 10.37 -16.17 0.76
C VAL A 127 9.57 -14.88 0.67
N LEU A 128 9.91 -13.87 1.48
CA LEU A 128 9.26 -12.56 1.47
C LEU A 128 9.61 -11.75 0.21
N THR A 129 10.85 -11.79 -0.28
CA THR A 129 11.25 -11.18 -1.55
C THR A 129 10.45 -11.78 -2.72
N GLN A 130 10.26 -13.11 -2.74
CA GLN A 130 9.43 -13.74 -3.78
C GLN A 130 7.94 -13.39 -3.64
N LEU A 131 7.42 -13.22 -2.43
CA LEU A 131 6.06 -12.70 -2.20
C LEU A 131 5.90 -11.27 -2.73
N PHE A 132 6.89 -10.40 -2.47
CA PHE A 132 6.93 -9.03 -3.00
C PHE A 132 6.92 -9.00 -4.52
N VAL A 133 7.74 -9.84 -5.17
CA VAL A 133 7.77 -9.96 -6.63
C VAL A 133 6.44 -10.49 -7.16
N ALA A 134 5.89 -11.55 -6.55
CA ALA A 134 4.60 -12.12 -6.94
C ALA A 134 3.46 -11.09 -6.87
N MET A 135 3.46 -10.22 -5.84
CA MET A 135 2.49 -9.13 -5.72
C MET A 135 2.56 -8.17 -6.91
N TYR A 136 3.76 -7.74 -7.32
CA TYR A 136 3.88 -6.83 -8.46
C TYR A 136 3.54 -7.48 -9.79
N VAL A 137 3.93 -8.74 -9.99
CA VAL A 137 3.54 -9.51 -11.18
C VAL A 137 2.02 -9.66 -11.22
N PHE A 138 1.39 -10.02 -10.10
CA PHE A 138 -0.07 -10.11 -9.98
C PHE A 138 -0.74 -8.78 -10.33
N GLU A 139 -0.25 -7.67 -9.78
CA GLU A 139 -0.80 -6.33 -10.03
C GLU A 139 -0.69 -5.91 -11.50
N LEU A 140 0.43 -6.21 -12.15
CA LEU A 140 0.66 -5.94 -13.58
C LEU A 140 -0.33 -6.69 -14.48
N PHE A 141 -0.65 -7.94 -14.16
CA PHE A 141 -1.63 -8.72 -14.94
C PHE A 141 -3.07 -8.41 -14.57
N TYR A 142 -3.34 -8.07 -13.32
CA TYR A 142 -4.69 -7.93 -12.81
C TYR A 142 -5.30 -6.55 -13.05
N ARG A 143 -4.51 -5.47 -12.94
CA ARG A 143 -5.02 -4.11 -13.17
C ARG A 143 -5.26 -3.85 -14.65
N LYS A 144 -6.47 -3.36 -14.95
CA LYS A 144 -6.87 -2.98 -16.32
C LYS A 144 -6.14 -1.72 -16.81
N THR A 145 -5.89 -0.78 -15.92
CA THR A 145 -5.25 0.51 -16.24
C THR A 145 -4.19 0.81 -15.19
N LEU A 146 -2.94 0.90 -15.66
CA LEU A 146 -1.78 1.32 -14.89
C LEU A 146 -1.16 2.50 -15.62
N SER A 147 -0.65 3.50 -14.89
CA SER A 147 0.14 4.55 -15.52
C SER A 147 1.45 3.96 -16.04
N PRO A 148 2.00 4.44 -17.17
CA PRO A 148 3.29 3.95 -17.67
C PRO A 148 4.41 4.06 -16.64
N VAL A 149 4.41 5.12 -15.82
CA VAL A 149 5.37 5.30 -14.72
C VAL A 149 5.25 4.19 -13.67
N ALA A 150 4.02 3.83 -13.27
CA ALA A 150 3.81 2.72 -12.34
C ALA A 150 4.20 1.37 -12.95
N VAL A 151 3.91 1.14 -14.24
CA VAL A 151 4.36 -0.08 -14.94
C VAL A 151 5.89 -0.18 -14.92
N MET A 152 6.59 0.89 -15.27
CA MET A 152 8.05 0.92 -15.24
C MET A 152 8.62 0.73 -13.84
N HIS A 153 8.00 1.34 -12.82
CA HIS A 153 8.36 1.12 -11.40
C HIS A 153 8.23 -0.35 -11.02
N HIS A 154 7.08 -0.97 -11.28
CA HIS A 154 6.81 -2.36 -10.91
C HIS A 154 7.73 -3.33 -11.66
N VAL A 155 7.89 -3.15 -12.98
CA VAL A 155 8.79 -3.98 -13.80
C VAL A 155 10.23 -3.81 -13.34
N GLY A 156 10.66 -2.57 -13.07
CA GLY A 156 11.98 -2.29 -12.51
C GLY A 156 12.20 -2.99 -11.16
N ALA A 157 11.23 -2.90 -10.25
CA ALA A 157 11.31 -3.53 -8.93
C ALA A 157 11.41 -5.06 -9.04
N VAL A 158 10.62 -5.67 -9.94
CA VAL A 158 10.69 -7.12 -10.23
C VAL A 158 12.07 -7.49 -10.78
N ILE A 159 12.59 -6.76 -11.76
CA ILE A 159 13.90 -7.05 -12.38
C ILE A 159 15.02 -6.92 -11.35
N ILE A 160 15.05 -5.83 -10.58
CA ILE A 160 16.10 -5.60 -9.57
C ILE A 160 16.07 -6.71 -8.50
N ALA A 161 14.88 -7.04 -7.98
CA ALA A 161 14.75 -8.08 -6.96
C ALA A 161 15.15 -9.46 -7.48
N GLN A 162 14.76 -9.81 -8.70
CA GLN A 162 15.15 -11.10 -9.30
C GLN A 162 16.64 -11.14 -9.65
N SER A 163 17.22 -10.05 -10.15
CA SER A 163 18.66 -9.95 -10.39
C SER A 163 19.45 -10.12 -9.10
N ALA A 164 19.06 -9.47 -8.00
CA ALA A 164 19.72 -9.65 -6.70
C ALA A 164 19.66 -11.11 -6.20
N VAL A 165 18.55 -11.81 -6.45
CA VAL A 165 18.42 -13.25 -6.14
C VAL A 165 19.35 -14.09 -7.02
N VAL A 166 19.40 -13.82 -8.32
CA VAL A 166 20.25 -14.56 -9.27
C VAL A 166 21.73 -14.35 -8.97
N LEU A 167 22.17 -13.11 -8.73
CA LEU A 167 23.55 -12.80 -8.35
C LEU A 167 23.98 -13.54 -7.09
N SER A 168 23.05 -13.78 -6.16
CA SER A 168 23.33 -14.54 -4.93
C SER A 168 23.58 -16.04 -5.13
N LEU A 169 23.41 -16.57 -6.35
CA LEU A 169 23.71 -17.96 -6.69
C LEU A 169 25.17 -18.17 -7.10
N ASP A 170 25.86 -17.15 -7.62
CA ASP A 170 27.24 -17.25 -8.12
C ASP A 170 28.20 -16.37 -7.30
N LEU A 171 28.37 -16.72 -6.03
CA LEU A 171 29.18 -15.95 -5.08
C LEU A 171 30.68 -15.92 -5.41
N GLU A 172 31.15 -16.86 -6.24
CA GLU A 172 32.55 -16.94 -6.65
C GLU A 172 32.89 -15.84 -7.66
N HIS A 173 31.98 -15.57 -8.59
CA HIS A 173 32.14 -14.50 -9.58
C HIS A 173 31.58 -13.17 -9.06
N GLU A 174 30.49 -13.18 -8.29
CA GLU A 174 29.78 -11.98 -7.85
C GLU A 174 30.15 -11.59 -6.40
N ARG A 175 31.23 -10.82 -6.25
CA ARG A 175 31.79 -10.45 -4.92
C ARG A 175 30.90 -9.53 -4.09
N ASP A 176 29.92 -8.89 -4.73
CA ASP A 176 29.01 -7.92 -4.12
C ASP A 176 27.57 -8.43 -3.98
N ALA A 177 27.30 -9.69 -4.34
CA ALA A 177 25.95 -10.25 -4.37
C ALA A 177 25.19 -10.07 -3.04
N THR A 178 25.86 -10.29 -1.90
CA THR A 178 25.24 -10.10 -0.59
C THR A 178 24.91 -8.64 -0.29
N ILE A 179 25.78 -7.69 -0.68
CA ILE A 179 25.52 -6.25 -0.46
C ILE A 179 24.37 -5.79 -1.35
N GLU A 180 24.34 -6.23 -2.61
CA GLU A 180 23.26 -5.91 -3.55
C GLU A 180 21.92 -6.43 -3.02
N PHE A 181 21.88 -7.66 -2.48
CA PHE A 181 20.67 -8.19 -1.87
C PHE A 181 20.24 -7.36 -0.65
N VAL A 182 21.17 -6.95 0.22
CA VAL A 182 20.88 -6.05 1.36
C VAL A 182 20.33 -4.71 0.88
N LEU A 183 20.93 -4.10 -0.14
CA LEU A 183 20.46 -2.84 -0.71
C LEU A 183 19.05 -2.97 -1.27
N CYS A 184 18.79 -4.08 -1.99
CA CYS A 184 17.48 -4.42 -2.49
C CYS A 184 16.44 -4.58 -1.36
N LEU A 185 16.82 -5.16 -0.21
CA LEU A 185 15.93 -5.24 0.95
C LEU A 185 15.60 -3.87 1.52
N VAL A 186 16.58 -2.96 1.59
CA VAL A 186 16.36 -1.60 2.08
C VAL A 186 15.43 -0.82 1.15
N TRP A 187 15.66 -0.89 -0.17
CA TRP A 187 14.72 -0.34 -1.16
C TRP A 187 13.33 -0.93 -1.02
N GLY A 188 13.23 -2.27 -0.95
CA GLY A 188 11.96 -2.96 -0.77
C GLY A 188 11.23 -2.52 0.50
N ALA A 189 11.94 -2.27 1.61
CA ALA A 189 11.33 -1.80 2.84
C ALA A 189 10.73 -0.39 2.70
N PHE A 190 11.43 0.55 2.07
CA PHE A 190 10.91 1.90 1.81
C PHE A 190 9.73 1.86 0.83
N ASP A 191 9.82 1.06 -0.22
CA ASP A 191 8.74 0.84 -1.18
C ASP A 191 7.48 0.29 -0.51
N VAL A 192 7.62 -0.77 0.30
CA VAL A 192 6.52 -1.37 1.07
C VAL A 192 5.85 -0.35 2.00
N LEU A 193 6.63 0.51 2.67
CA LEU A 193 6.10 1.55 3.57
C LEU A 193 5.37 2.65 2.79
N ALA A 194 6.02 3.23 1.78
CA ALA A 194 5.47 4.35 1.01
C ALA A 194 4.23 3.93 0.22
N GLU A 195 4.31 2.83 -0.51
CA GLU A 195 3.17 2.32 -1.25
C GLU A 195 2.11 1.66 -0.36
N GLY A 196 2.49 1.12 0.80
CA GLY A 196 1.53 0.61 1.79
C GLY A 196 0.57 1.71 2.23
N TRP A 197 1.10 2.89 2.52
CA TRP A 197 0.31 4.06 2.87
C TRP A 197 -0.56 4.55 1.70
N LEU A 198 -0.01 4.57 0.48
CA LEU A 198 -0.79 4.88 -0.74
C LEU A 198 -1.98 3.94 -0.94
N ASN A 199 -1.78 2.63 -0.77
CA ASN A 199 -2.85 1.63 -0.90
C ASN A 199 -3.97 1.89 0.11
N LEU A 200 -3.63 2.18 1.37
CA LEU A 200 -4.60 2.54 2.39
C LEU A 200 -5.38 3.81 2.02
N ALA A 201 -4.68 4.87 1.57
CA ALA A 201 -5.32 6.11 1.15
C ALA A 201 -6.31 5.90 0.00
N PHE A 202 -5.95 5.07 -0.98
CA PHE A 202 -6.83 4.76 -2.12
C PHE A 202 -8.03 3.86 -1.76
N ILE A 203 -7.91 3.03 -0.72
CA ILE A 203 -9.03 2.29 -0.15
C ILE A 203 -10.00 3.26 0.54
N LEU A 204 -9.47 4.10 1.45
CA LEU A 204 -10.26 5.09 2.20
C LEU A 204 -10.94 6.10 1.27
N TYR A 205 -10.26 6.52 0.21
CA TYR A 205 -10.82 7.38 -0.85
C TYR A 205 -12.10 6.80 -1.47
N ARG A 206 -12.12 5.49 -1.73
CA ARG A 206 -13.28 4.80 -2.33
C ARG A 206 -14.37 4.51 -1.31
N ILE A 207 -14.03 4.38 -0.03
CA ILE A 207 -15.02 4.16 1.04
C ILE A 207 -15.73 5.47 1.40
N HIS A 208 -15.04 6.61 1.37
CA HIS A 208 -15.55 7.93 1.79
C HIS A 208 -15.53 8.98 0.66
N PRO A 209 -16.17 8.75 -0.49
CA PRO A 209 -16.05 9.63 -1.66
C PRO A 209 -16.64 11.03 -1.49
N ARG A 210 -17.51 11.23 -0.49
CA ARG A 210 -18.22 12.50 -0.23
C ARG A 210 -17.65 13.32 0.94
N ASN A 211 -16.72 12.77 1.70
CA ASN A 211 -16.14 13.50 2.83
C ASN A 211 -14.91 14.30 2.37
N HIS A 212 -15.14 15.43 1.70
CA HIS A 212 -14.09 16.24 1.08
C HIS A 212 -13.06 16.76 2.10
N ALA A 213 -13.49 17.07 3.32
CA ALA A 213 -12.59 17.46 4.41
C ALA A 213 -11.64 16.31 4.79
N PHE A 214 -12.16 15.11 5.06
CA PHE A 214 -11.34 13.93 5.34
C PHE A 214 -10.38 13.62 4.19
N LEU A 215 -10.86 13.64 2.94
CA LEU A 215 -10.04 13.36 1.77
C LEU A 215 -8.94 14.41 1.56
N CYS A 216 -9.18 15.68 1.91
CA CYS A 216 -8.13 16.71 1.93
C CYS A 216 -7.01 16.32 2.88
N TYR A 217 -7.33 16.01 4.14
CA TYR A 217 -6.32 15.60 5.14
C TYR A 217 -5.60 14.31 4.72
N LEU A 218 -6.33 13.35 4.18
CA LEU A 218 -5.79 12.07 3.73
C LEU A 218 -4.78 12.27 2.59
N PHE A 219 -5.12 12.98 1.53
CA PHE A 219 -4.20 13.16 0.40
C PHE A 219 -3.01 14.06 0.73
N PHE A 220 -3.20 15.09 1.55
CA PHE A 220 -2.10 15.94 2.00
C PHE A 220 -1.13 15.16 2.88
N SER A 221 -1.62 14.44 3.89
CA SER A 221 -0.77 13.62 4.78
C SER A 221 -0.05 12.52 4.00
N THR A 222 -0.73 11.84 3.08
CA THR A 222 -0.13 10.83 2.19
C THR A 222 0.96 11.43 1.31
N CYS A 223 0.73 12.63 0.75
CA CYS A 223 1.75 13.34 -0.03
C CYS A 223 2.97 13.69 0.83
N ALA A 224 2.75 14.24 2.02
CA ALA A 224 3.82 14.61 2.94
C ALA A 224 4.64 13.38 3.37
N ILE A 225 3.96 12.29 3.77
CA ILE A 225 4.62 11.02 4.15
C ILE A 225 5.42 10.46 2.98
N THR A 226 4.90 10.48 1.76
CA THR A 226 5.60 9.98 0.57
C THR A 226 6.87 10.79 0.28
N VAL A 227 6.78 12.13 0.32
CA VAL A 227 7.94 13.01 0.10
C VAL A 227 8.99 12.84 1.20
N MET A 228 8.58 12.85 2.48
CA MET A 228 9.49 12.62 3.60
C MET A 228 10.13 11.23 3.55
N GLY A 229 9.34 10.20 3.19
CA GLY A 229 9.82 8.84 2.98
C GLY A 229 10.86 8.76 1.87
N SER A 230 10.62 9.43 0.73
CA SER A 230 11.57 9.48 -0.40
C SER A 230 12.89 10.16 -0.01
N VAL A 231 12.84 11.24 0.80
CA VAL A 231 14.03 11.90 1.34
C VAL A 231 14.79 10.97 2.30
N ALA A 232 14.08 10.32 3.23
CA ALA A 232 14.69 9.39 4.17
C ALA A 232 15.32 8.18 3.47
N GLU A 233 14.64 7.64 2.46
CA GLU A 233 15.15 6.59 1.57
C GLU A 233 16.43 7.04 0.88
N THR A 234 16.42 8.21 0.23
CA THR A 234 17.59 8.76 -0.48
C THR A 234 18.78 8.89 0.45
N ILE A 235 18.59 9.44 1.65
CA ILE A 235 19.66 9.57 2.65
C ILE A 235 20.19 8.20 3.04
N MET A 236 19.31 7.26 3.38
CA MET A 236 19.70 5.91 3.80
C MET A 236 20.49 5.19 2.69
N ILE A 237 19.96 5.17 1.47
CA ILE A 237 20.59 4.52 0.32
C ILE A 237 21.95 5.14 0.02
N MET A 238 22.07 6.47 0.01
CA MET A 238 23.35 7.14 -0.24
C MET A 238 24.37 6.88 0.88
N VAL A 239 23.94 6.78 2.13
CA VAL A 239 24.82 6.39 3.24
C VAL A 239 25.30 4.95 3.07
N LEU A 240 24.41 3.99 2.82
CA LEU A 240 24.78 2.58 2.66
C LEU A 240 25.67 2.36 1.43
N PHE A 241 25.35 3.06 0.34
CA PHE A 241 26.13 3.05 -0.88
C PHE A 241 27.53 3.65 -0.66
N GLY A 242 27.63 4.81 0.00
CA GLY A 242 28.90 5.44 0.35
C GLY A 242 29.76 4.59 1.29
N GLN A 243 29.15 3.93 2.29
CA GLN A 243 29.85 3.02 3.20
C GLN A 243 30.39 1.77 2.50
N SER A 244 29.76 1.36 1.41
CA SER A 244 30.12 0.15 0.64
C SER A 244 30.94 0.49 -0.62
N TRP A 245 31.20 1.77 -0.92
CA TRP A 245 31.80 2.28 -2.16
C TRP A 245 33.10 1.57 -2.58
N SER A 246 33.97 1.23 -1.62
CA SER A 246 35.25 0.58 -1.91
C SER A 246 35.11 -0.87 -2.35
N ARG A 247 33.98 -1.53 -2.05
CA ARG A 247 33.72 -2.93 -2.40
C ARG A 247 33.05 -3.06 -3.76
N TRP A 248 32.13 -2.15 -4.07
CA TRP A 248 31.33 -2.21 -5.30
C TRP A 248 32.18 -2.30 -6.58
N GLU A 249 31.79 -3.21 -7.45
CA GLU A 249 32.22 -3.21 -8.84
C GLU A 249 31.80 -1.92 -9.57
N LEU A 250 32.51 -1.63 -10.67
CA LEU A 250 32.26 -0.43 -11.46
C LEU A 250 30.85 -0.42 -12.07
N SER A 251 30.33 -1.58 -12.45
CA SER A 251 28.97 -1.76 -12.97
C SER A 251 27.93 -1.21 -11.99
N PHE A 252 27.94 -1.66 -10.73
CA PHE A 252 27.01 -1.20 -9.71
C PHE A 252 27.24 0.25 -9.30
N LYS A 253 28.48 0.74 -9.30
CA LYS A 253 28.77 2.17 -9.07
C LYS A 253 28.06 3.10 -10.07
N ILE A 254 27.76 2.60 -11.27
CA ILE A 254 27.09 3.34 -12.33
C ILE A 254 25.59 3.05 -12.31
N VAL A 255 25.20 1.77 -12.28
CA VAL A 255 23.80 1.35 -12.42
C VAL A 255 22.97 1.75 -11.19
N THR A 256 23.49 1.55 -9.98
CA THR A 256 22.74 1.79 -8.73
C THR A 256 22.29 3.25 -8.58
N PRO A 257 23.14 4.28 -8.80
CA PRO A 257 22.68 5.68 -8.77
C PRO A 257 21.67 6.04 -9.86
N ILE A 258 21.82 5.48 -11.08
CA ILE A 258 20.88 5.71 -12.18
C ILE A 258 19.51 5.14 -11.83
N LEU A 259 19.46 3.89 -11.35
CA LEU A 259 18.22 3.25 -10.91
C LEU A 259 17.58 4.05 -9.78
N HIS A 260 18.36 4.45 -8.77
CA HIS A 260 17.83 5.25 -7.67
C HIS A 260 17.20 6.56 -8.17
N PHE A 261 17.88 7.28 -9.07
CA PHE A 261 17.35 8.52 -9.64
C PHE A 261 16.01 8.30 -10.37
N ILE A 262 15.90 7.24 -11.17
CA ILE A 262 14.67 6.90 -11.89
C ILE A 262 13.53 6.58 -10.91
N PHE A 263 13.80 5.79 -9.87
CA PHE A 263 12.83 5.43 -8.85
C PHE A 263 12.35 6.66 -8.05
N THR A 264 13.28 7.54 -7.67
CA THR A 264 12.94 8.81 -7.01
C THR A 264 12.04 9.68 -7.90
N LEU A 265 12.30 9.75 -9.21
CA LEU A 265 11.41 10.45 -10.14
C LEU A 265 10.01 9.83 -10.20
N ALA A 266 9.90 8.50 -10.17
CA ALA A 266 8.62 7.80 -10.13
C ALA A 266 7.84 8.10 -8.84
N GLN A 267 8.51 8.09 -7.68
CA GLN A 267 7.92 8.45 -6.38
C GLN A 267 7.48 9.93 -6.34
N LEU A 268 8.30 10.85 -6.87
CA LEU A 268 7.95 12.27 -6.98
C LEU A 268 6.76 12.49 -7.91
N HIS A 269 6.66 11.72 -9.00
CA HIS A 269 5.49 11.73 -9.87
C HIS A 269 4.22 11.31 -9.12
N GLY A 270 4.29 10.23 -8.32
CA GLY A 270 3.20 9.81 -7.44
C GLY A 270 2.79 10.89 -6.43
N SER A 271 3.77 11.52 -5.79
CA SER A 271 3.55 12.64 -4.86
C SER A 271 2.88 13.83 -5.53
N ARG A 272 3.26 14.16 -6.77
CA ARG A 272 2.62 15.21 -7.57
C ARG A 272 1.15 14.90 -7.84
N ILE A 273 0.81 13.64 -8.12
CA ILE A 273 -0.58 13.20 -8.32
C ILE A 273 -1.38 13.39 -7.02
N LEU A 274 -0.85 12.94 -5.88
CA LEU A 274 -1.50 13.11 -4.57
C LEU A 274 -1.75 14.58 -4.24
N PHE A 275 -0.76 15.44 -4.48
CA PHE A 275 -0.90 16.88 -4.28
C PHE A 275 -1.99 17.47 -5.17
N SER A 276 -2.07 17.04 -6.43
CA SER A 276 -3.16 17.44 -7.33
C SER A 276 -4.53 16.96 -6.85
N MET A 277 -4.61 15.75 -6.30
CA MET A 277 -5.85 15.24 -5.69
C MET A 277 -6.24 16.06 -4.45
N TRP A 278 -5.28 16.42 -3.60
CA TRP A 278 -5.52 17.30 -2.45
C TRP A 278 -6.08 18.67 -2.88
N LEU A 279 -5.45 19.34 -3.85
CA LEU A 279 -5.95 20.62 -4.37
C LEU A 279 -7.37 20.50 -4.94
N LYS A 280 -7.67 19.38 -5.61
CA LYS A 280 -9.01 19.10 -6.12
C LYS A 280 -10.04 18.95 -5.00
N GLN A 281 -9.72 18.20 -3.95
CA GLN A 281 -10.61 18.05 -2.79
C GLN A 281 -10.81 19.38 -2.06
N LYS A 282 -9.76 20.21 -1.95
CA LYS A 282 -9.85 21.54 -1.33
C LYS A 282 -10.80 22.45 -2.11
N ARG A 283 -10.82 22.34 -3.44
CA ARG A 283 -11.77 23.08 -4.28
C ARG A 283 -13.21 22.62 -4.03
N TYR A 284 -13.47 21.32 -3.95
CA TYR A 284 -14.81 20.81 -3.64
C TYR A 284 -15.31 21.26 -2.27
N LEU A 285 -14.43 21.26 -1.26
CA LEU A 285 -14.79 21.76 0.07
C LEU A 285 -15.19 23.24 0.03
N LYS A 286 -14.47 24.08 -0.72
CA LYS A 286 -14.82 25.49 -0.92
C LYS A 286 -16.16 25.67 -1.65
N GLU A 287 -16.42 24.86 -2.67
CA GLU A 287 -17.68 24.89 -3.42
C GLU A 287 -18.87 24.47 -2.53
N GLU A 288 -18.69 23.50 -1.63
CA GLU A 288 -19.70 23.12 -0.62
C GLU A 288 -19.93 24.23 0.39
N ASP A 289 -18.86 24.82 0.95
CA ASP A 289 -18.95 25.94 1.89
C ASP A 289 -19.69 27.13 1.27
N GLU A 290 -19.39 27.47 0.01
CA GLU A 290 -20.07 28.54 -0.74
C GLU A 290 -21.56 28.22 -0.99
N ALA A 291 -21.92 26.96 -1.28
CA ALA A 291 -23.32 26.55 -1.48
C ALA A 291 -24.16 26.61 -0.20
N HIS A 292 -23.53 26.44 0.96
CA HIS A 292 -24.14 26.55 2.27
C HIS A 292 -24.27 28.00 2.79
N MET A 293 -23.57 28.95 2.17
CA MET A 293 -23.70 30.38 2.48
C MET A 293 -24.85 31.00 1.67
N ASP A 294 -25.71 31.78 2.33
CA ASP A 294 -26.76 32.54 1.66
C ASP A 294 -26.14 33.75 0.93
N PRO A 295 -26.24 33.84 -0.41
CA PRO A 295 -25.64 34.93 -1.18
C PRO A 295 -26.22 36.30 -0.85
N GLU A 296 -27.43 36.40 -0.27
CA GLU A 296 -28.04 37.69 0.06
C GLU A 296 -27.65 38.22 1.45
N LEU A 297 -27.39 37.33 2.40
CA LEU A 297 -27.18 37.70 3.81
C LEU A 297 -25.73 37.53 4.28
N GLY A 298 -24.87 36.84 3.52
CA GLY A 298 -23.51 36.50 3.96
C GLY A 298 -23.48 35.67 5.25
N ARG A 299 -24.61 35.01 5.58
CA ARG A 299 -24.79 34.17 6.76
C ARG A 299 -24.97 32.72 6.31
N PRO A 300 -24.61 31.74 7.16
CA PRO A 300 -24.96 30.34 6.91
C PRO A 300 -26.47 30.24 6.67
N LYS A 301 -26.92 29.53 5.63
CA LYS A 301 -28.34 29.25 5.44
C LYS A 301 -28.86 28.63 6.73
N ALA A 302 -29.83 29.28 7.38
CA ALA A 302 -30.50 28.70 8.52
C ALA A 302 -31.05 27.35 8.07
N SER A 303 -30.53 26.25 8.62
CA SER A 303 -31.09 24.93 8.38
C SER A 303 -32.53 24.97 8.87
N ASP A 304 -33.50 24.85 7.96
CA ASP A 304 -34.95 24.85 8.25
C ASP A 304 -35.41 23.67 9.16
N GLU A 305 -34.48 22.95 9.80
CA GLU A 305 -34.73 21.78 10.64
C GLU A 305 -34.86 22.06 12.14
N ALA A 306 -34.83 23.32 12.60
CA ALA A 306 -35.27 23.62 13.97
C ALA A 306 -36.80 23.68 14.06
N LYS A 307 -37.50 22.59 13.70
CA LYS A 307 -38.85 22.37 14.23
C LYS A 307 -38.66 22.08 15.72
N PRO A 308 -39.21 22.91 16.63
CA PRO A 308 -39.19 22.58 18.04
C PRO A 308 -39.91 21.24 18.20
N GLU A 309 -39.16 20.24 18.66
CA GLU A 309 -39.69 18.97 19.08
C GLU A 309 -40.66 19.25 20.23
N VAL A 310 -41.96 19.26 19.92
CA VAL A 310 -43.01 19.31 20.93
C VAL A 310 -42.87 18.01 21.71
N ILE A 311 -42.25 18.09 22.88
CA ILE A 311 -42.21 17.02 23.88
C ILE A 311 -43.66 16.80 24.31
N VAL A 312 -44.35 15.87 23.64
CA VAL A 312 -45.64 15.35 24.08
C VAL A 312 -45.34 14.37 25.21
N THR A 313 -45.42 14.86 26.45
CA THR A 313 -45.56 14.00 27.63
C THR A 313 -46.91 13.30 27.53
N THR A 314 -46.90 12.02 27.17
CA THR A 314 -48.04 11.11 27.40
C THR A 314 -47.67 10.15 28.51
N ASP A 315 -48.26 10.42 29.66
CA ASP A 315 -48.31 9.56 30.82
C ASP A 315 -49.51 8.60 30.69
N SER A 316 -49.37 7.41 31.29
CA SER A 316 -50.40 6.43 31.68
C SER A 316 -51.13 5.62 30.59
N GLY A 317 -51.22 4.30 30.81
CA GLY A 317 -52.29 3.49 30.21
C GLY A 317 -52.00 2.00 30.01
N GLU A 318 -52.36 1.21 31.00
CA GLU A 318 -52.24 -0.25 31.13
C GLU A 318 -53.23 -1.05 30.24
N ALA A 319 -52.89 -2.32 30.03
CA ALA A 319 -53.77 -3.50 29.95
C ALA A 319 -54.41 -4.00 28.63
N SER A 320 -54.08 -5.27 28.35
CA SER A 320 -54.97 -6.41 28.04
C SER A 320 -55.27 -6.84 26.60
N ARG A 321 -55.02 -8.15 26.41
CA ARG A 321 -55.62 -9.17 25.51
C ARG A 321 -57.07 -8.85 25.09
N THR A 322 -57.63 -9.28 23.95
CA THR A 322 -57.72 -10.67 23.43
C THR A 322 -58.34 -10.68 22.00
N GLU A 323 -58.02 -11.73 21.22
CA GLU A 323 -58.88 -12.51 20.30
C GLU A 323 -59.50 -11.99 18.98
N SER A 324 -59.22 -12.79 17.94
CA SER A 324 -60.17 -13.42 16.99
C SER A 324 -60.37 -12.86 15.56
N ASN A 325 -59.82 -13.65 14.62
CA ASN A 325 -60.39 -14.16 13.36
C ASN A 325 -60.40 -13.35 12.03
N PRO A 326 -60.28 -14.08 10.89
CA PRO A 326 -60.17 -13.59 9.49
C PRO A 326 -61.59 -13.47 8.85
N PRO A 327 -61.84 -13.25 7.53
CA PRO A 327 -60.97 -13.35 6.35
C PRO A 327 -61.17 -12.25 5.26
N ASP A 328 -60.67 -12.55 4.07
CA ASP A 328 -61.07 -12.06 2.74
C ASP A 328 -60.19 -11.01 2.03
N THR A 329 -59.67 -11.47 0.90
CA THR A 329 -59.24 -10.72 -0.30
C THR A 329 -60.46 -9.97 -0.86
N PRO A 330 -60.33 -8.83 -1.57
CA PRO A 330 -59.67 -8.83 -2.88
C PRO A 330 -59.02 -7.49 -3.31
N GLU A 331 -58.61 -7.49 -4.57
CA GLU A 331 -58.48 -6.34 -5.48
C GLU A 331 -57.12 -5.65 -5.68
N ALA A 332 -56.79 -5.63 -6.97
CA ALA A 332 -55.72 -4.95 -7.62
C ALA A 332 -55.78 -3.44 -7.41
N SER A 333 -54.62 -2.82 -7.17
CA SER A 333 -54.45 -1.40 -7.43
C SER A 333 -53.19 -1.12 -8.24
N THR A 334 -53.42 -0.27 -9.22
CA THR A 334 -52.55 0.35 -10.20
C THR A 334 -51.26 0.96 -9.61
N MET A 335 -50.13 0.60 -10.22
CA MET A 335 -48.85 1.30 -10.06
C MET A 335 -48.91 2.68 -10.74
N PRO A 336 -48.55 3.79 -10.07
CA PRO A 336 -48.30 5.05 -10.74
C PRO A 336 -46.91 5.03 -11.40
N SER A 337 -46.86 5.48 -12.65
CA SER A 337 -45.64 5.72 -13.42
C SER A 337 -44.75 6.74 -12.70
N GLY A 338 -43.64 6.28 -12.14
CA GLY A 338 -42.59 7.13 -11.61
C GLY A 338 -41.72 7.69 -12.74
N SER A 339 -41.78 9.01 -12.90
CA SER A 339 -40.97 9.81 -13.80
C SER A 339 -39.47 9.58 -13.57
N THR A 340 -38.77 9.08 -14.59
CA THR A 340 -37.31 9.13 -14.67
C THR A 340 -36.88 10.57 -14.96
N THR A 341 -36.51 11.32 -13.92
CA THR A 341 -35.73 12.54 -14.08
C THR A 341 -34.31 12.16 -14.46
N GLU A 342 -33.99 12.26 -15.74
CA GLU A 342 -32.60 12.21 -16.20
C GLU A 342 -31.83 13.39 -15.57
N PRO A 343 -30.62 13.14 -15.03
CA PRO A 343 -29.78 14.22 -14.56
C PRO A 343 -29.31 15.09 -15.74
N PRO A 344 -29.20 16.42 -15.57
CA PRO A 344 -28.91 17.33 -16.66
C PRO A 344 -27.57 17.00 -17.35
N ALA A 345 -27.59 16.98 -18.68
CA ALA A 345 -26.49 16.60 -19.57
C ALA A 345 -25.21 17.47 -19.44
N GLU A 346 -25.22 18.49 -18.60
CA GLU A 346 -24.18 19.51 -18.54
C GLU A 346 -23.00 19.14 -17.61
N THR A 347 -23.18 18.20 -16.69
CA THR A 347 -22.08 17.75 -15.80
C THR A 347 -21.08 16.81 -16.48
N ARG A 348 -21.34 16.35 -17.72
CA ARG A 348 -20.42 15.47 -18.48
C ARG A 348 -19.25 16.18 -19.17
N ARG A 349 -19.23 17.52 -19.25
CA ARG A 349 -18.30 18.24 -20.15
C ARG A 349 -16.99 18.78 -19.55
N ARG A 350 -16.69 18.59 -18.26
CA ARG A 350 -15.48 19.16 -17.63
C ARG A 350 -14.57 18.15 -16.91
N ILE A 351 -14.37 16.97 -17.48
CA ILE A 351 -13.22 16.12 -17.12
C ILE A 351 -12.16 16.31 -18.19
N GLY A 352 -11.16 17.15 -17.91
CA GLY A 352 -10.08 17.44 -18.84
C GLY A 352 -9.26 16.18 -19.19
N PRO A 353 -8.58 16.16 -20.34
CA PRO A 353 -7.86 14.99 -20.86
C PRO A 353 -6.82 14.43 -19.87
N ILE A 354 -6.23 15.29 -19.02
CA ILE A 354 -5.26 14.90 -17.99
C ILE A 354 -5.93 14.09 -16.86
N THR A 355 -7.17 14.39 -16.49
CA THR A 355 -7.88 13.63 -15.45
C THR A 355 -8.26 12.24 -15.95
N ARG A 356 -8.65 12.11 -17.23
CA ARG A 356 -8.90 10.79 -17.86
C ARG A 356 -7.64 9.93 -17.93
N PHE A 357 -6.48 10.55 -18.15
CA PHE A 357 -5.18 9.86 -18.17
C PHE A 357 -4.77 9.36 -16.78
N ILE A 358 -5.07 10.12 -15.72
CA ILE A 358 -4.66 9.80 -14.34
C ILE A 358 -5.62 8.82 -13.65
N THR A 359 -6.92 8.89 -13.91
CA THR A 359 -7.92 8.08 -13.17
C THR A 359 -8.37 6.82 -13.91
N GLY A 360 -8.00 6.64 -15.18
CA GLY A 360 -8.42 5.48 -15.99
C GLY A 360 -9.94 5.39 -16.24
N LEU A 361 -10.71 6.42 -15.90
CA LEU A 361 -12.15 6.50 -16.15
C LEU A 361 -12.37 6.91 -17.62
N ARG A 362 -12.92 5.99 -18.42
CA ARG A 362 -13.40 6.25 -19.78
C ARG A 362 -14.84 6.75 -19.77
#